data_AF-A0A8J7KN43-F1
#
_entry.id   AF-A0A8J7KN43-F1
#
_cell.length_a   1.000
_cell.length_b   1.000
_cell.length_c   1.000
_cell.angle_alpha   90.00
_cell.angle_beta   90.00
_cell.angle_gamma   90.00
#
_symmetry.space_group_name_H-M   'P 1'
#
loop_
_entity.id
_entity.type
_entity.pdbx_description
1 polymer ?
#
loop_
_entity_poly.entity_id
_entity_poly.type
_entity_poly.pdbx_seq_one_letter_code
_entity_poly.pdbx_strand_id
1 'polypeptide(L)'
;MQFLAPRRLLLLPQKIPLRLVVTAPFVLQTLGTVVLVGYFAYQSGQKAVENMASQLMGEVGARVNLYLTDYVKSAHVVNQLNANAIRLGQVRLTDPLSLERHFLQQIQIFDSLNRVRFSNSQGGFVSVGRDERGTTVALTEDFRRGILRVYSINDQGQRLKQLVEQPNYDPTQRPFHQQAVRAGKPTWTPIYTYMPASAGLGIAASYPLYDQTGKLQAVLSSDLTLAGIQQFLQQVEVGSHGVVFIIDRSGRLIAASTTRPLNRPSNRPSKESIKSSAAMSSSSWLTDKTVSGGRLKPQ
;
A
#
# COMPACT_ATOMS: atom_id res chain seq x y z
N MET A 1 -75.87 -52.12 16.66
CA MET A 1 -74.73 -51.42 17.28
C MET A 1 -73.98 -50.65 16.21
N GLN A 2 -74.20 -49.32 16.10
CA GLN A 2 -73.29 -48.39 15.44
C GLN A 2 -73.35 -47.08 16.21
N PHE A 3 -72.21 -46.67 16.75
CA PHE A 3 -72.02 -45.52 17.63
C PHE A 3 -72.17 -44.21 16.83
N LEU A 4 -73.15 -43.38 17.18
CA LEU A 4 -73.20 -41.97 16.80
C LEU A 4 -72.38 -41.18 17.83
N ALA A 5 -71.18 -40.70 17.44
CA ALA A 5 -70.41 -39.77 18.24
C ALA A 5 -71.05 -38.37 18.20
N PRO A 6 -71.16 -37.64 19.33
CA PRO A 6 -71.70 -36.30 19.31
C PRO A 6 -70.68 -35.31 18.74
N ARG A 7 -71.05 -34.60 17.68
CA ARG A 7 -70.36 -33.39 17.21
C ARG A 7 -70.39 -32.35 18.34
N ARG A 8 -69.24 -32.10 18.98
CA ARG A 8 -69.08 -30.91 19.83
C ARG A 8 -69.10 -29.67 18.93
N LEU A 9 -70.28 -29.04 18.80
CA LEU A 9 -70.37 -27.66 18.34
C LEU A 9 -69.69 -26.79 19.41
N LEU A 10 -68.63 -26.10 19.01
CA LEU A 10 -68.03 -25.01 19.78
C LEU A 10 -69.10 -23.93 20.00
N LEU A 11 -69.67 -23.89 21.21
CA LEU A 11 -70.53 -22.80 21.67
C LEU A 11 -69.67 -21.53 21.78
N LEU A 12 -69.81 -20.61 20.82
CA LEU A 12 -69.28 -19.25 20.91
C LEU A 12 -70.19 -18.42 21.84
N PRO A 13 -69.66 -17.71 22.84
CA PRO A 13 -70.48 -16.97 23.79
C PRO A 13 -71.01 -15.63 23.21
N GLN A 14 -72.22 -15.28 23.66
CA GLN A 14 -72.92 -13.97 23.72
C GLN A 14 -72.64 -12.86 22.68
N LYS A 15 -73.74 -12.43 22.00
CA LYS A 15 -74.00 -11.16 21.30
C LYS A 15 -72.77 -10.30 20.95
N ILE A 16 -71.97 -10.75 19.99
CA ILE A 16 -70.91 -9.92 19.39
C ILE A 16 -71.57 -8.86 18.49
N PRO A 17 -71.32 -7.55 18.69
CA PRO A 17 -71.90 -6.51 17.85
C PRO A 17 -71.41 -6.66 16.40
N LEU A 18 -72.32 -6.55 15.41
CA LEU A 18 -72.03 -6.75 13.98
C LEU A 18 -70.84 -5.92 13.48
N ARG A 19 -70.66 -4.71 14.03
CA ARG A 19 -69.51 -3.84 13.75
C ARG A 19 -68.18 -4.55 14.02
N LEU A 20 -68.05 -5.28 15.14
CA LEU A 20 -66.82 -5.99 15.51
C LEU A 20 -66.52 -7.15 14.56
N VAL A 21 -67.55 -7.88 14.12
CA VAL A 21 -67.42 -9.01 13.17
C VAL A 21 -66.88 -8.55 11.82
N VAL A 22 -67.24 -7.33 11.40
CA VAL A 22 -66.78 -6.76 10.13
C VAL A 22 -65.46 -5.99 10.29
N THR A 23 -65.29 -5.16 11.33
CA THR A 23 -64.10 -4.31 11.45
C THR A 23 -62.86 -5.07 11.92
N ALA A 24 -63.00 -6.06 12.81
CA ALA A 24 -61.86 -6.81 13.33
C ALA A 24 -61.04 -7.55 12.25
N PRO A 25 -61.65 -8.32 11.32
CA PRO A 25 -60.88 -8.98 10.26
C PRO A 25 -60.22 -7.99 9.30
N PHE A 26 -60.89 -6.88 8.98
CA PHE A 26 -60.29 -5.81 8.16
C PHE A 26 -59.08 -5.17 8.84
N VAL A 27 -59.17 -4.83 10.12
CA VAL A 27 -58.05 -4.26 10.89
C VAL A 27 -56.91 -5.26 11.05
N LEU A 28 -57.23 -6.53 11.31
CA LEU A 28 -56.21 -7.58 11.40
C LEU A 28 -55.47 -7.76 10.07
N GLN A 29 -56.21 -7.74 8.95
CA GLN A 29 -55.63 -7.83 7.61
C GLN A 29 -54.76 -6.63 7.28
N THR A 30 -55.19 -5.40 7.58
CA THR A 30 -54.39 -4.20 7.31
C THR A 30 -53.12 -4.18 8.16
N LEU A 31 -53.21 -4.51 9.46
CA LEU A 31 -52.04 -4.65 10.33
C LEU A 31 -51.08 -5.73 9.82
N GLY A 32 -51.59 -6.91 9.46
CA GLY A 32 -50.78 -7.98 8.89
C GLY A 32 -50.06 -7.55 7.61
N THR A 33 -50.75 -6.81 6.74
CA THR A 33 -50.18 -6.29 5.49
C THR A 33 -49.09 -5.26 5.76
N VAL A 34 -49.33 -4.29 6.65
CA VAL A 34 -48.35 -3.25 7.02
C VAL A 34 -47.10 -3.88 7.62
N VAL A 35 -47.25 -4.88 8.51
CA VAL A 35 -46.12 -5.59 9.10
C VAL A 35 -45.33 -6.36 8.04
N LEU A 36 -46.00 -7.07 7.14
CA LEU A 36 -45.34 -7.81 6.06
C LEU A 36 -44.60 -6.89 5.10
N VAL A 37 -45.24 -5.82 4.65
CA VAL A 37 -44.62 -4.82 3.77
C VAL A 37 -43.44 -4.15 4.48
N GLY A 38 -43.59 -3.78 5.76
CA GLY A 38 -42.50 -3.22 6.56
C GLY A 38 -41.31 -4.18 6.71
N TYR A 39 -41.57 -5.46 6.95
CA TYR A 39 -40.55 -6.50 7.02
C TYR A 39 -39.80 -6.66 5.69
N PHE A 40 -40.52 -6.78 4.58
CA PHE A 40 -39.90 -6.88 3.25
C PHE A 40 -39.17 -5.60 2.84
N ALA A 41 -39.70 -4.43 3.16
CA ALA A 41 -39.06 -3.15 2.91
C ALA A 41 -37.74 -3.04 3.70
N TYR A 42 -37.73 -3.45 4.97
CA TYR A 42 -36.53 -3.48 5.80
C TYR A 42 -35.46 -4.44 5.24
N GLN A 43 -35.86 -5.66 4.89
CA GLN A 43 -34.94 -6.65 4.31
C GLN A 43 -34.39 -6.20 2.96
N SER A 44 -35.24 -5.64 2.10
CA SER A 44 -34.84 -5.10 0.80
C SER A 44 -33.91 -3.90 0.95
N GLY A 45 -34.20 -3.02 1.92
CA GLY A 45 -33.37 -1.87 2.26
C GLY A 45 -31.97 -2.29 2.73
N GLN A 46 -31.87 -3.25 3.65
CA GLN A 46 -30.58 -3.80 4.09
C GLN A 46 -29.77 -4.36 2.92
N LYS A 47 -30.39 -5.18 2.06
CA LYS A 47 -29.72 -5.78 0.91
C LYS A 47 -29.26 -4.75 -0.11
N ALA A 48 -30.05 -3.71 -0.36
CA ALA A 48 -29.66 -2.61 -1.25
C ALA A 48 -28.43 -1.84 -0.71
N VAL A 49 -28.41 -1.56 0.60
CA VAL A 49 -27.28 -0.91 1.26
C VAL A 49 -26.01 -1.79 1.22
N GLU A 50 -26.15 -3.09 1.51
CA GLU A 50 -25.03 -4.03 1.47
C GLU A 50 -24.43 -4.14 0.06
N ASN A 51 -25.27 -4.26 -0.97
CA ASN A 51 -24.82 -4.30 -2.37
C ASN A 51 -24.09 -3.02 -2.77
N MET A 52 -24.63 -1.85 -2.41
CA MET A 52 -23.99 -0.55 -2.70
C MET A 52 -22.65 -0.41 -1.97
N ALA A 53 -22.59 -0.83 -0.70
CA ALA A 53 -21.37 -0.82 0.09
C ALA A 53 -20.29 -1.73 -0.53
N SER A 54 -20.67 -2.95 -0.94
CA SER A 54 -19.77 -3.89 -1.60
C SER A 54 -19.26 -3.36 -2.95
N GLN A 55 -20.13 -2.74 -3.76
CA GLN A 55 -19.73 -2.10 -5.01
C GLN A 55 -18.75 -0.95 -4.78
N LEU A 56 -19.02 -0.07 -3.81
CA LEU A 56 -18.12 1.03 -3.46
C LEU A 56 -16.77 0.51 -2.97
N MET A 57 -16.75 -0.51 -2.12
CA MET A 57 -15.52 -1.14 -1.65
C MET A 57 -14.72 -1.75 -2.81
N GLY A 58 -15.40 -2.38 -3.77
CA GLY A 58 -14.81 -2.91 -4.99
C GLY A 58 -14.18 -1.82 -5.85
N GLU A 59 -14.90 -0.72 -6.08
CA GLU A 59 -14.42 0.42 -6.87
C GLU A 59 -13.23 1.12 -6.20
N VAL A 60 -13.30 1.36 -4.89
CA VAL A 60 -12.20 1.90 -4.10
C VAL A 60 -10.97 0.98 -4.16
N GLY A 61 -11.18 -0.33 -4.01
CA GLY A 61 -10.13 -1.34 -4.15
C GLY A 61 -9.49 -1.31 -5.53
N ALA A 62 -10.29 -1.27 -6.60
CA ALA A 62 -9.83 -1.19 -7.97
C ALA A 62 -9.00 0.09 -8.22
N ARG A 63 -9.48 1.25 -7.74
CA ARG A 63 -8.77 2.53 -7.85
C ARG A 63 -7.42 2.52 -7.12
N VAL A 64 -7.37 1.96 -5.91
CA VAL A 64 -6.12 1.81 -5.16
C VAL A 64 -5.17 0.86 -5.87
N ASN A 65 -5.66 -0.27 -6.38
CA ASN A 65 -4.84 -1.22 -7.13
C ASN A 65 -4.28 -0.62 -8.42
N LEU A 66 -5.08 0.17 -9.14
CA LEU A 66 -4.65 0.90 -10.34
C LEU A 66 -3.51 1.87 -10.02
N TYR A 67 -3.68 2.69 -8.98
CA TYR A 67 -2.65 3.62 -8.53
C TYR A 67 -1.36 2.89 -8.13
N LEU A 68 -1.46 1.85 -7.30
CA LEU A 68 -0.30 1.09 -6.84
C LEU A 68 0.42 0.43 -8.01
N THR A 69 -0.31 -0.10 -8.98
CA THR A 69 0.27 -0.70 -10.19
C THR A 69 1.10 0.32 -10.95
N ASP A 70 0.59 1.52 -11.16
CA ASP A 70 1.31 2.59 -11.87
C ASP A 70 2.50 3.12 -11.05
N TYR A 71 2.25 3.45 -9.78
CA TYR A 71 3.24 3.95 -8.82
C TYR A 71 4.48 3.04 -8.78
N VAL A 72 4.26 1.72 -8.76
CA VAL A 72 5.31 0.72 -8.60
C VAL A 72 5.98 0.36 -9.92
N LYS A 73 5.24 0.41 -11.03
CA LYS A 73 5.79 0.18 -12.37
C LYS A 73 6.82 1.25 -12.73
N SER A 74 6.58 2.51 -12.35
CA SER A 74 7.46 3.65 -12.68
C SER A 74 8.92 3.42 -12.24
N ALA A 75 9.15 2.83 -11.07
CA ALA A 75 10.48 2.58 -10.54
C ALA A 75 11.29 1.58 -11.38
N HIS A 76 10.67 0.52 -11.91
CA HIS A 76 11.35 -0.40 -12.82
C HIS A 76 11.64 0.23 -14.17
N VAL A 77 10.71 1.03 -14.69
CA VAL A 77 10.89 1.75 -15.96
C VAL A 77 12.08 2.69 -15.86
N VAL A 78 12.20 3.48 -14.79
CA VAL A 78 13.33 4.41 -14.61
C VAL A 78 14.67 3.68 -14.48
N ASN A 79 14.71 2.56 -13.76
CA ASN A 79 15.92 1.73 -13.72
C ASN A 79 16.32 1.19 -15.10
N GLN A 80 15.35 0.76 -15.91
CA GLN A 80 15.61 0.27 -17.26
C GLN A 80 16.11 1.40 -18.18
N LEU A 81 15.53 2.60 -18.08
CA LEU A 81 16.01 3.79 -18.78
C LEU A 81 17.46 4.12 -18.39
N ASN A 82 17.79 4.05 -17.10
CA ASN A 82 19.15 4.25 -16.62
C ASN A 82 20.12 3.21 -17.17
N ALA A 83 19.75 1.92 -17.12
CA ALA A 83 20.56 0.85 -17.70
C ALA A 83 20.79 1.05 -19.21
N ASN A 84 19.78 1.52 -19.94
CA ASN A 84 19.91 1.85 -21.37
C ASN A 84 20.85 3.03 -21.60
N ALA A 85 20.65 4.14 -20.90
CA ALA A 85 21.49 5.33 -21.05
C ALA A 85 22.96 5.03 -20.74
N ILE A 86 23.21 4.19 -19.73
CA ILE A 86 24.56 3.71 -19.39
C ILE A 86 25.14 2.83 -20.50
N ARG A 87 24.38 1.85 -21.01
CA ARG A 87 24.84 0.98 -22.11
C ARG A 87 25.14 1.74 -23.39
N LEU A 88 24.38 2.80 -23.67
CA LEU A 88 24.60 3.69 -24.80
C LEU A 88 25.73 4.70 -24.59
N GLY A 89 26.40 4.69 -23.43
CA GLY A 89 27.48 5.63 -23.10
C GLY A 89 27.01 7.06 -22.82
N GLN A 90 25.70 7.29 -22.70
CA GLN A 90 25.11 8.60 -22.42
C GLN A 90 25.32 9.01 -20.95
N VAL A 91 25.43 8.03 -20.05
CA VAL A 91 25.72 8.24 -18.62
C VAL A 91 26.94 7.43 -18.23
N ARG A 92 27.96 8.10 -17.67
CA ARG A 92 29.24 7.47 -17.31
C ARG A 92 29.19 6.91 -15.89
N LEU A 93 29.34 5.59 -15.75
CA LEU A 93 29.30 4.90 -14.45
C LEU A 93 30.43 5.28 -13.49
N THR A 94 31.55 5.75 -14.02
CA THR A 94 32.76 6.12 -13.28
C THR A 94 32.77 7.59 -12.86
N ASP A 95 31.76 8.37 -13.24
CA ASP A 95 31.67 9.80 -12.97
C ASP A 95 30.44 10.08 -12.07
N PRO A 96 30.65 10.31 -10.76
CA PRO A 96 29.58 10.60 -9.82
C PRO A 96 28.74 11.83 -10.22
N LEU A 97 29.35 12.85 -10.83
CA LEU A 97 28.65 14.06 -11.24
C LEU A 97 27.75 13.79 -12.46
N SER A 98 28.17 12.91 -13.37
CA SER A 98 27.33 12.46 -14.49
C SER A 98 26.08 11.75 -13.98
N LEU A 99 26.23 10.86 -12.99
CA LEU A 99 25.11 10.14 -12.37
C LEU A 99 24.19 11.10 -11.61
N GLU A 100 24.74 12.03 -10.83
CA GLU A 100 23.98 13.00 -10.05
C GLU A 100 23.11 13.89 -10.93
N ARG A 101 23.67 14.50 -11.99
CA ARG A 101 22.90 15.35 -12.90
C ARG A 101 21.78 14.59 -13.59
N HIS A 102 22.08 13.36 -14.02
CA HIS A 102 21.10 12.48 -14.66
C HIS A 102 19.95 12.14 -13.71
N PHE A 103 20.25 11.74 -12.47
CA PHE A 103 19.23 11.42 -11.48
C PHE A 103 18.43 12.63 -11.01
N LEU A 104 19.04 13.82 -10.96
CA LEU A 104 18.32 15.05 -10.63
C LEU A 104 17.22 15.35 -11.65
N GLN A 105 17.54 15.27 -12.95
CA GLN A 105 16.56 15.46 -14.02
C GLN A 105 15.41 14.46 -13.90
N GLN A 106 15.71 13.19 -13.58
CA GLN A 106 14.67 12.19 -13.39
C GLN A 106 13.77 12.49 -12.21
N ILE A 107 14.33 12.87 -11.06
CA ILE A 107 13.53 13.22 -9.89
C ILE A 107 12.63 14.44 -10.17
N GLN A 108 13.10 15.41 -10.96
CA GLN A 108 12.30 16.57 -11.37
C GLN A 108 11.13 16.23 -12.31
N ILE A 109 11.27 15.17 -13.12
CA ILE A 109 10.23 14.75 -14.07
C ILE A 109 9.24 13.77 -13.43
N PHE A 110 9.73 12.84 -12.62
CA PHE A 110 8.93 11.77 -12.03
C PHE A 110 8.57 12.10 -10.58
N ASP A 111 7.42 12.76 -10.37
CA ASP A 111 6.93 13.09 -9.03
C ASP A 111 6.60 11.86 -8.18
N SER A 112 6.29 10.72 -8.82
CA SER A 112 6.07 9.44 -8.13
C SER A 112 7.34 8.84 -7.53
N LEU A 113 8.53 9.27 -7.96
CA LEU A 113 9.79 8.74 -7.47
C LEU A 113 10.33 9.58 -6.33
N ASN A 114 10.63 8.90 -5.22
CA ASN A 114 11.23 9.57 -4.08
C ASN A 114 12.75 9.69 -4.23
N ARG A 115 13.41 8.68 -4.81
CA ARG A 115 14.88 8.66 -4.94
C ARG A 115 15.34 7.73 -6.05
N VAL A 116 16.39 8.10 -6.76
CA VAL A 116 17.14 7.23 -7.67
C VAL A 116 18.55 7.07 -7.13
N ARG A 117 19.09 5.86 -7.20
CA ARG A 117 20.41 5.52 -6.66
C ARG A 117 21.24 4.65 -7.59
N PHE A 118 22.53 4.72 -7.35
CA PHE A 118 23.57 3.90 -7.93
C PHE A 118 24.47 3.37 -6.83
N SER A 119 24.94 2.13 -6.98
CA SER A 119 26.09 1.62 -6.24
C SER A 119 26.96 0.68 -7.07
N ASN A 120 28.25 0.62 -6.80
CA ASN A 120 29.18 -0.35 -7.39
C ASN A 120 29.84 -1.24 -6.32
N SER A 121 30.57 -2.28 -6.75
CA SER A 121 31.23 -3.24 -5.84
C SER A 121 32.35 -2.65 -4.99
N GLN A 122 32.92 -1.49 -5.36
CA GLN A 122 33.92 -0.77 -4.56
C GLN A 122 33.29 0.10 -3.46
N GLY A 123 31.95 0.14 -3.42
CA GLY A 123 31.20 0.97 -2.48
C GLY A 123 31.00 2.40 -2.96
N GLY A 124 31.29 2.71 -4.23
CA GLY A 124 30.90 3.96 -4.84
C GLY A 124 29.39 4.09 -4.88
N PHE A 125 28.88 5.23 -4.42
CA PHE A 125 27.46 5.49 -4.25
C PHE A 125 27.11 6.90 -4.70
N VAL A 126 25.99 7.02 -5.41
CA VAL A 126 25.33 8.30 -5.72
C VAL A 126 23.83 8.10 -5.59
N SER A 127 23.15 9.04 -4.97
CA SER A 127 21.69 9.06 -4.95
C SER A 127 21.14 10.47 -4.93
N VAL A 128 20.05 10.68 -5.65
CA VAL A 128 19.33 11.95 -5.73
C VAL A 128 17.87 11.69 -5.45
N GLY A 129 17.25 12.50 -4.61
CA GLY A 129 15.85 12.33 -4.25
C GLY A 129 15.33 13.42 -3.34
N ARG A 130 14.06 13.32 -3.00
CA ARG A 130 13.38 14.24 -2.09
C ARG A 130 13.26 13.61 -0.71
N ASP A 131 13.48 14.41 0.33
CA ASP A 131 13.13 14.08 1.71
C ASP A 131 12.51 15.30 2.41
N GLU A 132 12.21 15.20 3.70
CA GLU A 132 11.59 16.29 4.48
C GLU A 132 12.39 17.61 4.49
N ARG A 133 13.66 17.58 4.05
CA ARG A 133 14.56 18.74 3.96
C ARG A 133 14.67 19.29 2.53
N GLY A 134 13.85 18.80 1.60
CA GLY A 134 13.86 19.16 0.17
C GLY A 134 14.63 18.17 -0.70
N THR A 135 15.16 18.65 -1.82
CA THR A 135 15.96 17.82 -2.73
C THR A 135 17.36 17.62 -2.16
N THR A 136 17.76 16.36 -2.01
CA THR A 136 19.04 15.98 -1.41
C THR A 136 19.81 15.01 -2.30
N VAL A 137 21.12 15.20 -2.33
CA VAL A 137 22.05 14.28 -2.99
C VAL A 137 22.99 13.68 -1.96
N ALA A 138 23.11 12.37 -1.98
CA ALA A 138 24.04 11.61 -1.15
C ALA A 138 25.06 10.87 -2.01
N LEU A 139 26.33 10.94 -1.63
CA LEU A 139 27.43 10.29 -2.33
C LEU A 139 28.54 9.87 -1.37
N THR A 140 29.24 8.81 -1.71
CA THR A 140 30.44 8.39 -0.97
C THR A 140 31.67 9.15 -1.46
N GLU A 141 32.50 9.60 -0.54
CA GLU A 141 33.79 10.23 -0.80
C GLU A 141 34.72 9.29 -1.61
N ASP A 142 35.50 9.87 -2.52
CA ASP A 142 36.34 9.18 -3.51
C ASP A 142 35.61 8.08 -4.33
N PHE A 143 34.26 8.09 -4.33
CA PHE A 143 33.44 7.06 -4.97
C PHE A 143 33.78 5.62 -4.54
N ARG A 144 34.07 5.44 -3.24
CA ARG A 144 34.35 4.15 -2.59
C ARG A 144 33.70 4.06 -1.21
N ARG A 145 33.61 2.85 -0.65
CA ARG A 145 33.14 2.67 0.74
C ARG A 145 33.96 3.54 1.71
N GLY A 146 33.29 4.14 2.69
CA GLY A 146 33.93 5.10 3.60
C GLY A 146 32.97 6.18 4.06
N ILE A 147 33.31 7.44 3.85
CA ILE A 147 32.49 8.57 4.29
C ILE A 147 31.37 8.81 3.27
N LEU A 148 30.11 8.74 3.74
CA LEU A 148 28.96 9.21 3.00
C LEU A 148 28.67 10.66 3.37
N ARG A 149 28.53 11.53 2.36
CA ARG A 149 28.11 12.91 2.54
C ARG A 149 26.73 13.11 1.91
N VAL A 150 25.87 13.87 2.59
CA VAL A 150 24.54 14.25 2.10
C VAL A 150 24.46 15.76 2.08
N TYR A 151 23.98 16.32 0.98
CA TYR A 151 23.79 17.77 0.86
C TYR A 151 22.39 18.08 0.36
N SER A 152 21.86 19.24 0.78
CA SER A 152 20.76 19.88 0.05
C SER A 152 21.29 20.49 -1.24
N ILE A 153 20.43 20.49 -2.25
CA ILE A 153 20.69 21.12 -3.56
C ILE A 153 19.52 22.01 -3.97
N ASN A 154 19.78 23.00 -4.82
CA ASN A 154 18.73 23.72 -5.53
C ASN A 154 18.30 22.97 -6.80
N ASP A 155 17.35 23.54 -7.55
CA ASP A 155 16.81 22.94 -8.78
C ASP A 155 17.85 22.83 -9.91
N GLN A 156 18.93 23.59 -9.85
CA GLN A 156 20.05 23.50 -10.79
C GLN A 156 21.11 22.46 -10.36
N GLY A 157 20.91 21.79 -9.22
CA GLY A 157 21.84 20.79 -8.67
C GLY A 157 23.04 21.39 -7.94
N GLN A 158 23.04 22.70 -7.66
CA GLN A 158 24.10 23.34 -6.90
C GLN A 158 23.95 22.99 -5.42
N ARG A 159 25.06 22.55 -4.81
CA ARG A 159 25.13 22.20 -3.38
C ARG A 159 24.93 23.45 -2.53
N LEU A 160 23.99 23.38 -1.58
CA LEU A 160 23.68 24.49 -0.68
C LEU A 160 24.28 24.27 0.72
N LYS A 161 23.96 23.14 1.36
CA LYS A 161 24.39 22.82 2.72
C LYS A 161 24.71 21.33 2.86
N GLN A 162 25.81 21.00 3.54
CA GLN A 162 26.05 19.63 4.00
C GLN A 162 25.13 19.32 5.18
N LEU A 163 24.29 18.30 5.02
CA LEU A 163 23.27 17.91 6.00
C LEU A 163 23.72 16.74 6.86
N VAL A 164 24.48 15.80 6.29
CA VAL A 164 24.93 14.58 6.96
C VAL A 164 26.34 14.25 6.51
N GLU A 165 27.14 13.79 7.46
CA GLU A 165 28.40 13.08 7.24
C GLU A 165 28.32 11.78 8.03
N GLN A 166 28.49 10.64 7.37
CA GLN A 166 28.42 9.33 8.00
C GLN A 166 29.67 8.52 7.65
N PRO A 167 30.56 8.23 8.61
CA PRO A 167 31.71 7.36 8.39
C PRO A 167 31.29 5.90 8.24
N ASN A 168 32.19 5.08 7.69
CA ASN A 168 32.04 3.61 7.57
C ASN A 168 30.77 3.17 6.81
N TYR A 169 30.33 3.97 5.84
CA TYR A 169 29.21 3.64 4.98
C TYR A 169 29.65 2.70 3.85
N ASP A 170 28.92 1.60 3.69
CA ASP A 170 29.07 0.67 2.58
C ASP A 170 27.70 0.43 1.92
N PRO A 171 27.48 0.93 0.69
CA PRO A 171 26.22 0.71 -0.02
C PRO A 171 26.01 -0.76 -0.40
N THR A 172 27.06 -1.59 -0.47
CA THR A 172 26.97 -3.00 -0.86
C THR A 172 26.30 -3.86 0.21
N GLN A 173 26.28 -3.39 1.46
CA GLN A 173 25.57 -4.03 2.58
C GLN A 173 24.10 -3.64 2.67
N ARG A 174 23.63 -2.74 1.79
CA ARG A 174 22.25 -2.24 1.84
C ARG A 174 21.30 -3.22 1.11
N PRO A 175 20.03 -3.31 1.54
CA PRO A 175 19.08 -4.25 0.95
C PRO A 175 18.94 -4.15 -0.57
N PHE A 176 18.94 -2.94 -1.15
CA PHE A 176 18.82 -2.76 -2.61
C PHE A 176 19.98 -3.42 -3.38
N HIS A 177 21.21 -3.31 -2.85
CA HIS A 177 22.38 -3.93 -3.48
C HIS A 177 22.35 -5.44 -3.28
N GLN A 178 22.24 -5.91 -2.04
CA GLN A 178 22.28 -7.34 -1.73
C GLN A 178 21.17 -8.13 -2.43
N GLN A 179 19.95 -7.58 -2.48
CA GLN A 179 18.82 -8.26 -3.11
C GLN A 179 18.99 -8.36 -4.63
N ALA A 180 19.46 -7.30 -5.29
CA ALA A 180 19.74 -7.33 -6.72
C ALA A 180 20.83 -8.35 -7.07
N VAL A 181 21.95 -8.33 -6.33
CA VAL A 181 23.07 -9.26 -6.56
C VAL A 181 22.64 -10.70 -6.31
N ARG A 182 21.92 -10.97 -5.22
CA ARG A 182 21.42 -12.31 -4.91
C ARG A 182 20.42 -12.81 -5.95
N ALA A 183 19.53 -11.94 -6.44
CA ALA A 183 18.52 -12.32 -7.42
C ALA A 183 19.08 -12.48 -8.85
N GLY A 184 20.17 -11.78 -9.18
CA GLY A 184 20.77 -11.77 -10.52
C GLY A 184 19.92 -11.06 -11.58
N LYS A 185 18.79 -10.46 -11.19
CA LYS A 185 17.80 -9.83 -12.09
C LYS A 185 17.05 -8.72 -11.36
N PRO A 186 16.31 -7.85 -12.08
CA PRO A 186 15.50 -6.82 -11.46
C PRO A 186 14.55 -7.40 -10.41
N THR A 187 14.52 -6.78 -9.24
CA THR A 187 13.80 -7.30 -8.06
C THR A 187 13.37 -6.18 -7.12
N TRP A 188 12.55 -6.52 -6.12
CA TRP A 188 12.16 -5.62 -5.05
C TRP A 188 12.91 -5.94 -3.76
N THR A 189 13.22 -4.91 -2.98
CA THR A 189 13.68 -5.09 -1.60
C THR A 189 12.51 -5.41 -0.67
N PRO A 190 12.76 -6.03 0.50
CA PRO A 190 11.87 -5.84 1.64
C PRO A 190 11.81 -4.36 2.04
N ILE A 191 10.88 -3.99 2.92
CA ILE A 191 10.83 -2.66 3.52
C ILE A 191 12.08 -2.44 4.36
N TYR A 192 12.73 -1.29 4.19
CA TYR A 192 13.90 -0.89 4.97
C TYR A 192 13.99 0.63 5.12
N THR A 193 14.79 1.08 6.10
CA THR A 193 15.07 2.50 6.29
C THR A 193 16.06 2.98 5.24
N TYR A 194 15.74 4.05 4.54
CA TYR A 194 16.58 4.62 3.51
C TYR A 194 17.83 5.32 4.03
N MET A 195 18.73 5.63 3.10
CA MET A 195 19.86 6.51 3.33
C MET A 195 19.76 7.68 2.33
N PRO A 196 19.72 8.94 2.78
CA PRO A 196 19.64 9.39 4.18
C PRO A 196 18.39 8.87 4.91
N ALA A 197 18.48 8.70 6.23
CA ALA A 197 17.38 8.18 7.05
C ALA A 197 16.13 9.09 7.07
N SER A 198 16.32 10.40 6.83
CA SER A 198 15.24 11.39 6.62
C SER A 198 14.34 11.06 5.43
N ALA A 199 14.79 10.24 4.48
CA ALA A 199 13.96 9.75 3.39
C ALA A 199 12.94 8.68 3.86
N GLY A 200 13.01 8.26 5.12
CA GLY A 200 12.03 7.39 5.75
C GLY A 200 12.16 5.91 5.38
N LEU A 201 11.03 5.21 5.44
CA LEU A 201 10.88 3.79 5.13
C LEU A 201 10.29 3.62 3.73
N GLY A 202 10.71 2.57 3.03
CA GLY A 202 10.20 2.32 1.69
C GLY A 202 10.63 0.97 1.10
N ILE A 203 10.25 0.77 -0.15
CA ILE A 203 10.69 -0.32 -1.01
C ILE A 203 11.44 0.22 -2.23
N ALA A 204 12.48 -0.51 -2.64
CA ALA A 204 13.31 -0.16 -3.77
C ALA A 204 13.15 -1.19 -4.90
N ALA A 205 12.85 -0.71 -6.10
CA ALA A 205 13.08 -1.48 -7.31
C ALA A 205 14.58 -1.48 -7.55
N SER A 206 15.22 -2.64 -7.50
CA SER A 206 16.66 -2.79 -7.65
C SER A 206 16.97 -3.49 -8.97
N TYR A 207 17.96 -3.00 -9.71
CA TYR A 207 18.33 -3.48 -11.03
C TYR A 207 19.85 -3.74 -11.07
N PRO A 208 20.29 -5.01 -11.13
CA PRO A 208 21.70 -5.32 -11.30
C PRO A 208 22.12 -5.11 -12.75
N LEU A 209 23.21 -4.36 -12.94
CA LEU A 209 23.79 -4.07 -14.25
C LEU A 209 25.07 -4.89 -14.43
N TYR A 210 25.08 -5.72 -15.46
CA TYR A 210 26.20 -6.57 -15.84
C TYR A 210 26.84 -6.09 -17.15
N ASP A 211 28.13 -6.31 -17.30
CA ASP A 211 28.80 -6.16 -18.59
C ASP A 211 28.58 -7.36 -19.52
N GLN A 212 29.15 -7.31 -20.72
CA GLN A 212 29.06 -8.37 -21.72
C GLN A 212 29.69 -9.70 -21.27
N THR A 213 30.57 -9.67 -20.27
CA THR A 213 31.21 -10.87 -19.69
C THR A 213 30.41 -11.47 -18.54
N GLY A 214 29.28 -10.83 -18.16
CA GLY A 214 28.45 -11.24 -17.03
C GLY A 214 28.97 -10.75 -15.68
N LYS A 215 29.99 -9.88 -15.64
CA LYS A 215 30.50 -9.31 -14.39
C LYS A 215 29.62 -8.13 -13.95
N LEU A 216 29.28 -8.10 -12.66
CA LEU A 216 28.49 -7.03 -12.07
C LEU A 216 29.29 -5.71 -12.14
N GLN A 217 28.73 -4.71 -12.81
CA GLN A 217 29.27 -3.36 -12.89
C GLN A 217 28.68 -2.49 -11.79
N ALA A 218 27.36 -2.60 -11.57
CA ALA A 218 26.64 -1.77 -10.63
C ALA A 218 25.26 -2.32 -10.25
N VAL A 219 24.65 -1.72 -9.24
CA VAL A 219 23.23 -1.84 -8.94
C VAL A 219 22.59 -0.46 -8.99
N LEU A 220 21.58 -0.32 -9.84
CA LEU A 220 20.68 0.83 -9.90
C LEU A 220 19.48 0.58 -8.99
N SER A 221 18.92 1.63 -8.42
CA SER A 221 17.71 1.55 -7.60
C SER A 221 16.81 2.75 -7.80
N SER A 222 15.51 2.52 -7.80
CA SER A 222 14.48 3.56 -7.78
C SER A 222 13.52 3.27 -6.65
N ASP A 223 13.27 4.28 -5.84
CA ASP A 223 12.71 4.14 -4.50
C ASP A 223 11.33 4.75 -4.38
N LEU A 224 10.49 4.02 -3.65
CA LEU A 224 9.14 4.42 -3.31
C LEU A 224 9.00 4.43 -1.79
N THR A 225 8.55 5.54 -1.24
CA THR A 225 8.36 5.67 0.21
C THR A 225 6.99 5.16 0.63
N LEU A 226 6.91 4.61 1.85
CA LEU A 226 5.64 4.30 2.50
C LEU A 226 4.82 5.58 2.76
N ALA A 227 5.50 6.71 3.00
CA ALA A 227 4.85 8.00 3.17
C ALA A 227 4.07 8.43 1.91
N GLY A 228 4.63 8.24 0.71
CA GLY A 228 3.93 8.52 -0.55
C GLY A 228 2.68 7.65 -0.73
N ILE A 229 2.75 6.37 -0.37
CA ILE A 229 1.58 5.47 -0.38
C ILE A 229 0.52 5.95 0.62
N GLN A 230 0.93 6.33 1.83
CA GLN A 230 0.02 6.82 2.85
C GLN A 230 -0.67 8.13 2.45
N GLN A 231 0.08 9.08 1.87
CA GLN A 231 -0.48 10.34 1.41
C GLN A 231 -1.52 10.11 0.31
N PHE A 232 -1.29 9.17 -0.60
CA PHE A 232 -2.29 8.75 -1.57
C PHE A 232 -3.53 8.15 -0.90
N LEU A 233 -3.37 7.21 0.04
CA LEU A 233 -4.52 6.59 0.72
C LEU A 233 -5.37 7.61 1.50
N GLN A 234 -4.76 8.66 2.05
CA GLN A 234 -5.47 9.75 2.73
C GLN A 234 -6.33 10.59 1.77
N GLN A 235 -6.04 10.57 0.47
CA GLN A 235 -6.83 11.25 -0.57
C GLN A 235 -7.94 10.36 -1.15
N VAL A 236 -7.96 9.07 -0.79
CA VAL A 236 -9.01 8.16 -1.24
C VAL A 236 -10.26 8.38 -0.38
N GLU A 237 -11.35 8.80 -1.00
CA GLU A 237 -12.65 8.98 -0.34
C GLU A 237 -13.36 7.63 -0.16
N VAL A 238 -13.71 7.28 1.08
CA VAL A 238 -14.30 5.97 1.45
C VAL A 238 -15.59 6.16 2.28
N GLY A 239 -16.16 7.36 2.27
CA GLY A 239 -17.25 7.77 3.16
C GLY A 239 -16.78 8.06 4.59
N SER A 240 -17.68 8.56 5.45
CA SER A 240 -17.32 9.15 6.75
C SER A 240 -16.71 8.17 7.78
N HIS A 241 -16.87 6.86 7.57
CA HIS A 241 -16.43 5.83 8.51
C HIS A 241 -15.62 4.71 7.83
N GLY A 242 -15.39 4.81 6.52
CA GLY A 242 -14.61 3.83 5.77
C GLY A 242 -13.11 4.01 6.00
N VAL A 243 -12.38 2.89 6.04
CA VAL A 243 -10.92 2.89 6.12
C VAL A 243 -10.36 2.01 5.02
N VAL A 244 -9.37 2.53 4.32
CA VAL A 244 -8.56 1.77 3.35
C VAL A 244 -7.18 1.59 3.95
N PHE A 245 -6.61 0.41 3.77
CA PHE A 245 -5.26 0.12 4.18
C PHE A 245 -4.61 -0.89 3.25
N ILE A 246 -3.29 -0.92 3.29
CA ILE A 246 -2.47 -1.87 2.52
C ILE A 246 -1.65 -2.69 3.52
N ILE A 247 -1.65 -4.01 3.35
CA ILE A 247 -0.79 -4.93 4.09
C ILE A 247 0.14 -5.65 3.11
N ASP A 248 1.35 -6.00 3.57
CA ASP A 248 2.21 -6.90 2.81
C ASP A 248 1.84 -8.37 3.03
N ARG A 249 2.48 -9.26 2.26
CA ARG A 249 2.30 -10.72 2.35
C ARG A 249 2.70 -11.32 3.71
N SER A 250 3.48 -10.59 4.51
CA SER A 250 3.84 -11.00 5.88
C SER A 250 2.84 -10.49 6.93
N GLY A 251 1.76 -9.84 6.51
CA GLY A 251 0.72 -9.30 7.38
C GLY A 251 1.08 -7.95 8.03
N ARG A 252 2.12 -7.26 7.56
CA ARG A 252 2.50 -5.95 8.10
C ARG A 252 1.70 -4.85 7.43
N LEU A 253 1.19 -3.92 8.23
CA LEU A 253 0.53 -2.71 7.75
C LEU A 253 1.55 -1.79 7.06
N ILE A 254 1.30 -1.47 5.79
CA ILE A 254 2.13 -0.62 4.94
C ILE A 254 1.67 0.83 5.02
N ALA A 255 0.37 1.05 4.91
CA ALA A 255 -0.26 2.36 4.94
C ALA A 255 -1.75 2.24 5.27
N ALA A 256 -2.35 3.30 5.81
CA ALA A 256 -3.78 3.42 6.01
C ALA A 256 -4.27 4.84 5.67
N SER A 257 -5.53 4.97 5.25
CA SER A 257 -6.18 6.26 4.96
C SER A 257 -6.43 7.11 6.21
N THR A 258 -6.29 6.52 7.40
CA THR A 258 -6.42 7.22 8.69
C THR A 258 -5.08 7.71 9.20
N THR A 259 -5.09 8.80 9.96
CA THR A 259 -3.89 9.43 10.57
C THR A 259 -3.32 8.67 11.76
N ARG A 260 -3.71 7.41 12.01
CA ARG A 260 -3.10 6.64 13.11
C ARG A 260 -1.67 6.23 12.75
N PRO A 261 -0.68 6.49 13.63
CA PRO A 261 0.72 6.21 13.32
C PRO A 261 0.95 4.72 13.09
N LEU A 262 1.63 4.39 12.00
CA LEU A 262 2.20 3.07 11.74
C LEU A 262 3.20 2.76 12.87
N ASN A 263 2.97 1.65 13.58
CA ASN A 263 3.67 1.24 14.79
C ASN A 263 5.18 1.53 14.76
N ARG A 264 5.65 2.31 15.75
CA ARG A 264 7.03 2.20 16.26
C ARG A 264 7.26 0.74 16.65
N PRO A 265 8.44 0.13 16.39
CA PRO A 265 8.73 -1.20 16.90
C PRO A 265 8.61 -1.15 18.44
N SER A 266 7.57 -1.78 18.98
CA SER A 266 7.43 -1.93 20.42
C SER A 266 8.46 -2.94 20.86
N ASN A 267 9.33 -2.53 21.79
CA ASN A 267 10.35 -3.38 22.38
C ASN A 267 9.73 -4.36 23.42
N ARG A 268 8.59 -4.98 23.09
CA ARG A 268 7.90 -5.97 23.93
C ARG A 268 7.50 -7.17 23.08
N PRO A 269 8.00 -8.38 23.37
CA PRO A 269 7.55 -9.58 22.69
C PRO A 269 6.15 -9.93 23.19
N SER A 270 5.10 -9.66 22.42
CA SER A 270 3.80 -10.30 22.63
C SER A 270 3.85 -11.72 22.07
N LYS A 271 3.54 -12.69 22.93
CA LYS A 271 3.60 -14.15 22.71
C LYS A 271 2.52 -14.69 21.74
N GLU A 272 2.18 -13.96 20.69
CA GLU A 272 1.26 -14.46 19.64
C GLU A 272 1.95 -14.67 18.28
N SER A 273 3.27 -14.54 18.22
CA SER A 273 4.05 -14.96 17.06
C SER A 273 4.32 -16.46 17.10
N ILE A 274 3.30 -17.29 16.88
CA ILE A 274 3.50 -18.70 16.58
C ILE A 274 2.72 -19.08 15.30
N LYS A 275 3.53 -19.47 14.30
CA LYS A 275 3.22 -20.18 13.04
C LYS A 275 2.72 -19.34 11.86
N SER A 276 3.67 -18.86 11.06
CA SER A 276 3.95 -19.52 9.77
C SER A 276 5.25 -18.98 9.16
N SER A 277 6.25 -19.85 9.11
CA SER A 277 7.42 -19.69 8.25
C SER A 277 7.26 -20.58 7.01
N ALA A 278 7.89 -20.15 5.92
CA ALA A 278 8.17 -20.86 4.67
C ALA A 278 7.06 -20.80 3.60
N ALA A 279 7.26 -19.93 2.59
CA ALA A 279 7.51 -20.35 1.21
C ALA A 279 7.66 -19.15 0.23
N MET A 280 8.76 -19.19 -0.52
CA MET A 280 8.91 -18.92 -1.96
C MET A 280 8.66 -17.51 -2.57
N SER A 281 9.81 -16.95 -3.02
CA SER A 281 10.13 -16.33 -4.31
C SER A 281 9.02 -16.03 -5.35
N SER A 282 9.12 -14.81 -5.89
CA SER A 282 8.81 -14.37 -7.28
C SER A 282 7.46 -13.67 -7.59
N SER A 283 7.65 -12.49 -8.22
CA SER A 283 6.87 -11.76 -9.25
C SER A 283 5.60 -10.96 -8.95
N SER A 284 5.07 -10.90 -7.73
CA SER A 284 4.12 -9.84 -7.36
C SER A 284 4.14 -9.68 -5.85
N TRP A 285 4.16 -8.46 -5.31
CA TRP A 285 4.31 -8.21 -3.87
C TRP A 285 3.00 -7.74 -3.23
N LEU A 286 1.97 -7.43 -4.03
CA LEU A 286 0.62 -7.18 -3.53
C LEU A 286 -0.14 -8.49 -3.35
N THR A 287 -0.93 -8.56 -2.29
CA THR A 287 -2.10 -9.46 -2.20
C THR A 287 -3.33 -8.59 -1.97
N ASP A 288 -4.33 -8.85 -2.79
CA ASP A 288 -5.60 -8.16 -2.87
C ASP A 288 -6.50 -8.58 -1.70
N LYS A 289 -6.37 -7.90 -0.56
CA LYS A 289 -7.35 -7.95 0.54
C LYS A 289 -7.52 -6.57 1.18
N THR A 290 -8.25 -5.71 0.48
CA THR A 290 -8.91 -4.56 1.09
C THR A 290 -9.97 -5.09 2.05
N VAL A 291 -9.76 -4.98 3.36
CA VAL A 291 -10.83 -5.25 4.33
C VAL A 291 -11.32 -3.91 4.86
N SER A 292 -12.42 -3.41 4.33
CA SER A 292 -13.13 -2.28 4.93
C SER A 292 -13.88 -2.76 6.18
N GLY A 293 -13.39 -2.40 7.36
CA GLY A 293 -14.08 -2.67 8.63
C GLY A 293 -15.04 -1.54 8.98
N GLY A 294 -16.34 -1.72 8.74
CA GLY A 294 -17.38 -0.83 9.27
C GLY A 294 -17.82 -1.27 10.66
N ARG A 295 -17.63 -0.43 11.68
CA ARG A 295 -18.14 -0.68 13.03
C ARG A 295 -19.53 -0.04 13.15
N LEU A 296 -20.58 -0.84 12.94
CA LEU A 296 -21.94 -0.43 13.30
C LEU A 296 -22.08 -0.51 14.82
N LYS A 297 -22.23 0.64 15.49
CA LYS A 297 -22.80 0.67 16.84
C LYS A 297 -24.32 0.51 16.72
N PRO A 298 -24.97 -0.35 17.51
CA PRO A 298 -26.41 -0.26 17.67
C PRO A 298 -26.73 1.03 18.43
N GLN A 299 -27.71 1.79 17.91
CA GLN A 299 -28.44 2.80 18.69
C GLN A 299 -29.44 2.10 19.61
#